data_AF-A0A6B2L0Z3-F1
#
_entry.id   AF-A0A6B2L0Z3-F1
#
_cell.length_a   1.000
_cell.length_b   1.000
_cell.length_c   1.000
_cell.angle_alpha   90.00
_cell.angle_beta   90.00
_cell.angle_gamma   90.00
#
_symmetry.space_group_name_H-M   'P 1'
#
loop_
_entity.id
_entity.type
_entity.pdbx_description
1 polymer ?
#
loop_
_entity_poly.entity_id
_entity_poly.type
_entity_poly.pdbx_seq_one_letter_code
_entity_poly.pdbx_strand_id
1 'polypeptide(L)'
;MRLKNRDALSRTPLYYASQLGKTEIVDRLLKTGACNVEDADADGWTCLFVASLYGNKDIVELLLKNEAKTEAKEKRYGWTPIFAATCKNHVEIVKMLLKEGADVHVKDNTGRTPLWIAVMLEHLEIIQELIKRGANINCTDEKGRTPAYIAVQMEKKQALQILIENNADLEIADQDRRTPLLLAQKLRHTEIEEILVAKGVSEGVEKNGPIVAQTLSQSTDEEVKHGSLKGVLEKTLKTAPQKIHCLTSTTTHVWGGTTDGSVFVWDLNGELVTHVEKLFPGQFGILDAVVVEDEVWFLTAGKDITITKLNPKLVGKPKKEGFDRKSIEIVKTLSTDDMEIGCLTKFEDKTVYAGSTFTNNSITIYSWQTKAPHTKKKHTLTVNESNEQIYKLCGDDSQSTKIHFTKDYLLIALNKFVFVFSHKYQYQGVFEEHKNRVTSVLDVKGKIWSSSRDSSICIWEVTGDKRTCLSTLEQAHEEQVNCLAVAGDDVVSGGADSKIKYRNAKTTQLNKEKERELPSQHNNYIECMHWVSKTKNLWVASLDKTLSIWS
;
A
#
# COMPACT_ATOMS: atom_id res chain seq x y z
N MET A 1 30.67 -51.92 -27.53
CA MET A 1 29.68 -50.87 -27.17
C MET A 1 30.26 -49.52 -27.51
N ARG A 2 29.58 -48.71 -28.34
CA ARG A 2 30.00 -47.32 -28.59
C ARG A 2 29.61 -46.47 -27.38
N LEU A 3 30.50 -46.38 -26.39
CA LEU A 3 30.27 -45.71 -25.10
C LEU A 3 29.96 -44.20 -25.22
N LYS A 4 30.25 -43.60 -26.39
CA LYS A 4 29.97 -42.20 -26.74
C LYS A 4 28.65 -41.98 -27.50
N ASN A 5 27.90 -43.05 -27.80
CA ASN A 5 26.65 -42.89 -28.56
C ASN A 5 25.63 -42.11 -27.75
N ARG A 6 24.98 -41.15 -28.41
CA ARG A 6 23.84 -40.41 -27.88
C ARG A 6 22.57 -40.89 -28.57
N ASP A 7 21.47 -40.94 -27.83
CA ASP A 7 20.16 -41.16 -28.43
C ASP A 7 19.58 -39.88 -29.05
N ALA A 8 18.34 -39.93 -29.54
CA ALA A 8 17.67 -38.78 -30.16
C ALA A 8 17.48 -37.58 -29.21
N LEU A 9 17.53 -37.80 -27.89
CA LEU A 9 17.45 -36.76 -26.86
C LEU A 9 18.84 -36.38 -26.32
N SER A 10 19.92 -36.73 -27.02
CA SER A 10 21.30 -36.46 -26.61
C SER A 10 21.76 -37.19 -25.33
N ARG A 11 21.03 -38.21 -24.85
CA ARG A 11 21.33 -38.96 -23.63
C ARG A 11 22.44 -39.99 -23.86
N THR A 12 23.36 -40.09 -22.91
CA THR A 12 24.51 -41.02 -22.94
C THR A 12 24.24 -42.32 -22.17
N PRO A 13 25.06 -43.38 -22.32
CA PRO A 13 24.96 -44.55 -21.44
C PRO A 13 25.14 -44.21 -19.96
N LEU A 14 25.97 -43.21 -19.64
CA LEU A 14 26.17 -42.71 -18.28
C LEU A 14 24.88 -42.08 -17.72
N TYR A 15 24.15 -41.33 -18.56
CA TYR A 15 22.83 -40.76 -18.20
C TYR A 15 21.85 -41.88 -17.77
N TYR A 16 21.68 -42.91 -18.61
CA TYR A 16 20.74 -43.99 -18.30
C TYR A 16 21.17 -44.81 -17.08
N ALA A 17 22.46 -45.11 -16.94
CA ALA A 17 22.99 -45.80 -15.76
C ALA A 17 22.73 -44.97 -14.48
N SER A 18 22.91 -43.64 -14.57
CA SER A 18 22.65 -42.70 -13.47
C SER A 18 21.17 -42.60 -13.11
N GLN A 19 20.28 -42.62 -14.11
CA GLN A 19 18.83 -42.63 -13.91
C GLN A 19 18.34 -43.95 -13.28
N LEU A 20 18.84 -45.09 -13.77
CA LEU A 20 18.40 -46.43 -13.37
C LEU A 20 19.08 -46.96 -12.09
N GLY A 21 19.91 -46.16 -11.43
CA GLY A 21 20.58 -46.55 -10.18
C GLY A 21 21.63 -47.67 -10.36
N LYS A 22 22.28 -47.74 -11.53
CA LYS A 22 23.26 -48.80 -11.84
C LYS A 22 24.69 -48.36 -11.44
N THR A 23 24.95 -48.29 -10.13
CA THR A 23 26.20 -47.79 -9.54
C THR A 23 27.47 -48.43 -10.14
N GLU A 24 27.50 -49.76 -10.29
CA GLU A 24 28.65 -50.46 -10.88
C GLU A 24 28.91 -50.07 -12.35
N ILE A 25 27.84 -49.81 -13.11
CA ILE A 25 27.95 -49.37 -14.51
C ILE A 25 28.47 -47.94 -14.55
N VAL A 26 27.96 -47.05 -13.69
CA VAL A 26 28.46 -45.68 -13.55
C VAL A 26 29.95 -45.67 -13.22
N ASP A 27 30.39 -46.40 -12.19
CA ASP A 27 31.79 -46.47 -11.78
C ASP A 27 32.71 -46.94 -12.92
N ARG A 28 32.31 -47.99 -13.64
CA ARG A 28 33.06 -48.46 -14.82
C ARG A 28 33.10 -47.42 -15.94
N LEU A 29 31.97 -46.78 -16.24
CA LEU A 29 31.90 -45.76 -17.30
C LEU A 29 32.80 -44.56 -16.99
N LEU A 30 32.81 -44.07 -15.74
CA LEU A 30 33.67 -42.98 -15.30
C LEU A 30 35.16 -43.35 -15.41
N LYS A 31 35.56 -44.55 -14.94
CA LYS A 31 36.95 -45.03 -15.01
C LYS A 31 37.49 -45.21 -16.43
N THR A 32 36.62 -45.51 -17.41
CA THR A 32 37.04 -45.67 -18.81
C THR A 32 37.39 -44.33 -19.50
N GLY A 33 37.01 -43.18 -18.92
CA GLY A 33 37.18 -41.86 -19.53
C GLY A 33 36.40 -41.65 -20.83
N ALA A 34 35.49 -42.56 -21.18
CA ALA A 34 34.76 -42.53 -22.45
C ALA A 34 33.56 -41.58 -22.44
N CYS A 35 33.06 -41.20 -21.26
CA CYS A 35 31.92 -40.32 -21.05
C CYS A 35 32.36 -39.07 -20.27
N ASN A 36 31.82 -37.91 -20.61
CA ASN A 36 32.03 -36.69 -19.83
C ASN A 36 30.95 -36.61 -18.74
N VAL A 37 31.35 -36.35 -17.49
CA VAL A 37 30.43 -36.18 -16.34
C VAL A 37 29.46 -35.00 -16.55
N GLU A 38 29.90 -34.01 -17.33
CA GLU A 38 29.13 -32.81 -17.68
C GLU A 38 28.23 -33.00 -18.90
N ASP A 39 28.19 -34.20 -19.49
CA ASP A 39 27.27 -34.46 -20.60
C ASP A 39 25.81 -34.30 -20.14
N ALA A 40 25.10 -33.44 -20.84
CA ALA A 40 23.68 -33.19 -20.67
C ALA A 40 22.87 -33.71 -21.85
N ASP A 41 21.59 -34.00 -21.61
CA ASP A 41 20.62 -34.29 -22.64
C ASP A 41 20.12 -33.01 -23.35
N ALA A 42 19.14 -33.16 -24.25
CA ALA A 42 18.58 -32.06 -25.04
C ALA A 42 17.93 -30.96 -24.16
N ASP A 43 17.46 -31.31 -22.97
CA ASP A 43 16.82 -30.41 -22.00
C ASP A 43 17.82 -29.85 -20.97
N GLY A 44 19.10 -30.20 -21.09
CA GLY A 44 20.14 -29.74 -20.18
C GLY A 44 20.27 -30.58 -18.90
N TRP A 45 19.69 -31.77 -18.85
CA TRP A 45 19.78 -32.65 -17.68
C TRP A 45 21.12 -33.38 -17.67
N THR A 46 21.97 -33.06 -16.70
CA THR A 46 23.25 -33.75 -16.47
C THR A 46 23.04 -35.08 -15.75
N CYS A 47 24.08 -35.93 -15.75
CA CYS A 47 24.09 -37.17 -14.98
C CYS A 47 23.88 -36.91 -13.47
N LEU A 48 24.45 -35.82 -12.94
CA LEU A 48 24.27 -35.41 -11.54
C LEU A 48 22.84 -34.95 -11.27
N PHE A 49 22.23 -34.21 -12.20
CA PHE A 49 20.83 -33.79 -12.10
C PHE A 49 19.89 -35.00 -12.02
N VAL A 50 20.03 -35.98 -12.94
CA VAL A 50 19.16 -37.16 -12.93
C VAL A 50 19.41 -38.08 -11.75
N ALA A 51 20.67 -38.32 -11.36
CA ALA A 51 20.95 -39.10 -10.16
C ALA A 51 20.32 -38.46 -8.91
N SER A 52 20.36 -37.12 -8.83
CA SER A 52 19.72 -36.35 -7.76
C SER A 52 18.20 -36.42 -7.82
N LEU A 53 17.58 -36.35 -9.01
CA LEU A 53 16.13 -36.47 -9.18
C LEU A 53 15.61 -37.86 -8.78
N TYR A 54 16.34 -38.92 -9.15
CA TYR A 54 15.94 -40.30 -8.93
C TYR A 54 16.39 -40.87 -7.57
N GLY A 55 17.10 -40.09 -6.75
CA GLY A 55 17.47 -40.51 -5.39
C GLY A 55 18.66 -41.46 -5.31
N ASN A 56 19.47 -41.54 -6.38
CA ASN A 56 20.59 -42.48 -6.47
C ASN A 56 21.82 -41.92 -5.73
N LYS A 57 21.79 -41.94 -4.40
CA LYS A 57 22.82 -41.35 -3.51
C LYS A 57 24.25 -41.78 -3.85
N ASP A 58 24.50 -43.07 -4.04
CA ASP A 58 25.85 -43.58 -4.33
C ASP A 58 26.38 -43.05 -5.68
N ILE A 59 25.48 -42.86 -6.65
CA ILE A 59 25.83 -42.30 -7.96
C ILE A 59 26.11 -40.81 -7.84
N VAL A 60 25.33 -40.06 -7.05
CA VAL A 60 25.63 -38.65 -6.74
C VAL A 60 27.02 -38.53 -6.12
N GLU A 61 27.36 -39.37 -5.14
CA GLU A 61 28.69 -39.35 -4.52
C GLU A 61 29.81 -39.64 -5.53
N LEU A 62 29.62 -40.65 -6.39
CA LEU A 62 30.59 -40.97 -7.45
C LEU A 62 30.77 -39.83 -8.44
N LEU A 63 29.68 -39.18 -8.87
CA LEU A 63 29.73 -38.08 -9.82
C LEU A 63 30.43 -36.86 -9.21
N LEU A 64 30.14 -36.51 -7.96
CA LEU A 64 30.80 -35.40 -7.25
C LEU A 64 32.30 -35.67 -7.04
N LYS A 65 32.69 -36.92 -6.71
CA LYS A 65 34.11 -37.33 -6.64
C LYS A 65 34.84 -37.21 -7.97
N ASN A 66 34.12 -37.22 -9.10
CA ASN A 66 34.64 -37.00 -10.43
C ASN A 66 34.38 -35.57 -10.93
N GLU A 67 34.31 -34.61 -10.02
CA GLU A 67 34.23 -33.16 -10.31
C GLU A 67 32.98 -32.73 -11.08
N ALA A 68 31.87 -33.47 -10.97
CA ALA A 68 30.60 -33.06 -11.57
C ALA A 68 30.11 -31.73 -10.98
N LYS A 69 29.73 -30.77 -11.84
CA LYS A 69 29.31 -29.42 -11.39
C LYS A 69 27.94 -29.44 -10.73
N THR A 70 27.86 -28.89 -9.53
CA THR A 70 26.61 -28.74 -8.77
C THR A 70 25.67 -27.68 -9.32
N GLU A 71 26.18 -26.72 -10.11
CA GLU A 71 25.45 -25.54 -10.59
C GLU A 71 24.88 -25.68 -12.01
N ALA A 72 24.98 -26.85 -12.63
CA ALA A 72 24.42 -27.07 -13.97
C ALA A 72 22.89 -26.95 -13.94
N LYS A 73 22.33 -26.02 -14.71
CA LYS A 73 20.89 -25.75 -14.80
C LYS A 73 20.27 -26.47 -16.00
N GLU A 74 19.14 -27.14 -15.77
CA GLU A 74 18.29 -27.58 -16.86
C GLU A 74 17.56 -26.39 -17.52
N LYS A 75 17.18 -26.55 -18.79
CA LYS A 75 16.75 -25.43 -19.65
C LYS A 75 15.35 -24.91 -19.33
N ARG A 76 14.45 -25.76 -18.85
CA ARG A 76 13.01 -25.44 -18.77
C ARG A 76 12.70 -24.53 -17.58
N TYR A 77 13.19 -24.86 -16.41
CA TYR A 77 12.94 -24.13 -15.16
C TYR A 77 14.20 -23.53 -14.56
N GLY A 78 15.39 -23.82 -15.08
CA GLY A 78 16.64 -23.36 -14.48
C GLY A 78 17.01 -24.15 -13.23
N TRP A 79 16.51 -25.38 -13.07
CA TRP A 79 16.77 -26.21 -11.89
C TRP A 79 18.18 -26.81 -11.92
N THR A 80 18.88 -26.70 -10.80
CA THR A 80 20.13 -27.40 -10.51
C THR A 80 19.88 -28.75 -9.83
N PRO A 81 20.88 -29.64 -9.71
CA PRO A 81 20.77 -30.89 -8.94
C PRO A 81 20.16 -30.74 -7.55
N ILE A 82 20.42 -29.64 -6.81
CA ILE A 82 19.83 -29.41 -5.50
C ILE A 82 18.32 -29.17 -5.57
N PHE A 83 17.81 -28.50 -6.61
CA PHE A 83 16.36 -28.39 -6.84
C PHE A 83 15.72 -29.76 -7.10
N ALA A 84 16.36 -30.60 -7.91
CA ALA A 84 15.86 -31.94 -8.21
C ALA A 84 15.76 -32.81 -6.95
N ALA A 85 16.81 -32.82 -6.13
CA ALA A 85 16.84 -33.53 -4.85
C ALA A 85 15.81 -32.96 -3.85
N THR A 86 15.73 -31.62 -3.73
CA THR A 86 14.76 -30.95 -2.85
C THR A 86 13.33 -31.24 -3.28
N CYS A 87 13.01 -31.20 -4.58
CA CYS A 87 11.67 -31.48 -5.08
C CYS A 87 11.21 -32.92 -4.80
N LYS A 88 12.14 -33.86 -4.67
CA LYS A 88 11.86 -35.29 -4.45
C LYS A 88 12.11 -35.75 -3.01
N ASN A 89 12.37 -34.82 -2.10
CA ASN A 89 12.64 -35.06 -0.68
C ASN A 89 13.88 -35.94 -0.42
N HIS A 90 14.90 -35.89 -1.29
CA HIS A 90 16.13 -36.67 -1.11
C HIS A 90 17.10 -35.95 -0.16
N VAL A 91 16.78 -35.97 1.13
CA VAL A 91 17.49 -35.24 2.21
C VAL A 91 19.00 -35.46 2.16
N GLU A 92 19.43 -36.71 2.03
CA GLU A 92 20.85 -37.07 2.05
C GLU A 92 21.62 -36.56 0.83
N ILE A 93 20.95 -36.45 -0.32
CA ILE A 93 21.53 -35.87 -1.54
C ILE A 93 21.64 -34.35 -1.38
N VAL A 94 20.64 -33.68 -0.80
CA VAL A 94 20.71 -32.24 -0.51
C VAL A 94 21.89 -31.93 0.43
N LYS A 95 22.04 -32.69 1.52
CA LYS A 95 23.18 -32.55 2.44
C LYS A 95 24.53 -32.73 1.74
N MET A 96 24.63 -33.69 0.82
CA MET A 96 25.83 -33.97 0.05
C MET A 96 26.16 -32.84 -0.91
N LEU A 97 25.18 -32.37 -1.69
CA LEU A 97 25.36 -31.24 -2.63
C LEU A 97 25.78 -29.97 -1.90
N LEU A 98 25.16 -29.63 -0.77
CA LEU A 98 25.54 -28.47 0.06
C LEU A 98 26.94 -28.61 0.67
N LYS A 99 27.39 -29.84 0.96
CA LYS A 99 28.76 -30.10 1.45
C LYS A 99 29.79 -29.89 0.33
N GLU A 100 29.47 -30.26 -0.90
CA GLU A 100 30.33 -30.10 -2.08
C GLU A 100 30.19 -28.72 -2.75
N GLY A 101 29.62 -27.73 -2.06
CA GLY A 101 29.63 -26.33 -2.48
C GLY A 101 28.47 -25.89 -3.36
N ALA A 102 27.37 -26.65 -3.43
CA ALA A 102 26.15 -26.18 -4.10
C ALA A 102 25.64 -24.88 -3.46
N ASP A 103 25.27 -23.90 -4.28
CA ASP A 103 24.77 -22.61 -3.79
C ASP A 103 23.39 -22.77 -3.13
N VAL A 104 23.32 -22.49 -1.82
CA VAL A 104 22.08 -22.55 -1.03
C VAL A 104 21.06 -21.47 -1.46
N HIS A 105 21.51 -20.42 -2.13
CA HIS A 105 20.70 -19.29 -2.62
C HIS A 105 20.39 -19.35 -4.11
N VAL A 106 20.76 -20.44 -4.80
CA VAL A 106 20.55 -20.58 -6.24
C VAL A 106 19.09 -20.32 -6.61
N LYS A 107 18.88 -19.51 -7.64
CA LYS A 107 17.54 -19.18 -8.14
C LYS A 107 17.22 -19.93 -9.42
N ASP A 108 16.00 -20.45 -9.49
CA ASP A 108 15.42 -20.94 -10.73
C ASP A 108 14.94 -19.78 -11.63
N ASN A 109 14.40 -20.10 -12.81
CA ASN A 109 13.92 -19.12 -13.80
C ASN A 109 12.70 -18.30 -13.35
N THR A 110 12.18 -18.54 -12.15
CA THR A 110 11.07 -17.79 -11.55
C THR A 110 11.46 -17.14 -10.21
N GLY A 111 12.77 -17.09 -9.94
CA GLY A 111 13.34 -16.50 -8.73
C GLY A 111 13.21 -17.36 -7.47
N ARG A 112 12.68 -18.59 -7.55
CA ARG A 112 12.52 -19.48 -6.38
C ARG A 112 13.87 -20.06 -5.97
N THR A 113 14.07 -20.27 -4.68
CA THR A 113 15.26 -20.92 -4.09
C THR A 113 14.97 -22.36 -3.66
N PRO A 114 15.98 -23.20 -3.34
CA PRO A 114 15.74 -24.51 -2.74
C PRO A 114 14.89 -24.44 -1.47
N LEU A 115 15.06 -23.41 -0.63
CA LEU A 115 14.26 -23.23 0.59
C LEU A 115 12.78 -22.99 0.25
N TRP A 116 12.52 -22.15 -0.76
CA TRP A 116 11.17 -21.87 -1.23
C TRP A 116 10.45 -23.16 -1.69
N ILE A 117 11.13 -24.02 -2.46
CA ILE A 117 10.57 -25.30 -2.93
C ILE A 117 10.36 -26.29 -1.79
N ALA A 118 11.33 -26.40 -0.87
CA ALA A 118 11.23 -27.27 0.30
C ALA A 118 10.01 -26.91 1.18
N VAL A 119 9.73 -25.61 1.34
CA VAL A 119 8.57 -25.12 2.08
C VAL A 119 7.26 -25.40 1.35
N MET A 120 7.18 -25.12 0.04
CA MET A 120 5.99 -25.42 -0.78
C MET A 120 5.58 -26.90 -0.67
N LEU A 121 6.57 -27.80 -0.62
CA LEU A 121 6.37 -29.25 -0.54
C LEU A 121 6.38 -29.81 0.89
N GLU A 122 6.59 -28.97 1.91
CA GLU A 122 6.66 -29.34 3.33
C GLU A 122 7.75 -30.38 3.68
N HIS A 123 8.90 -30.30 3.03
CA HIS A 123 10.04 -31.17 3.29
C HIS A 123 10.85 -30.70 4.51
N LEU A 124 10.32 -30.93 5.71
CA LEU A 124 10.80 -30.35 6.99
C LEU A 124 12.29 -30.52 7.25
N GLU A 125 12.85 -31.72 7.02
CA GLU A 125 14.29 -31.98 7.23
C GLU A 125 15.16 -31.17 6.26
N ILE A 126 14.68 -30.96 5.03
CA ILE A 126 15.38 -30.16 4.02
C ILE A 126 15.28 -28.68 4.39
N ILE A 127 14.13 -28.20 4.87
CA ILE A 127 13.96 -26.82 5.36
C ILE A 127 14.98 -26.54 6.46
N GLN A 128 15.07 -27.42 7.46
CA GLN A 128 16.01 -27.28 8.57
C GLN A 128 17.47 -27.30 8.12
N GLU A 129 17.85 -28.23 7.24
CA GLU A 129 19.23 -28.27 6.72
C GLU A 129 19.58 -27.02 5.90
N LEU A 130 18.67 -26.54 5.05
CA LEU A 130 18.89 -25.32 4.27
C LEU A 130 19.07 -24.10 5.17
N ILE A 131 18.20 -23.91 6.17
CA ILE A 131 18.33 -22.82 7.15
C ILE A 131 19.66 -22.93 7.92
N LYS A 132 20.02 -24.14 8.38
CA LYS A 132 21.29 -24.42 9.06
C LYS A 132 22.51 -24.07 8.19
N ARG A 133 22.39 -24.21 6.88
CA ARG A 133 23.44 -23.87 5.89
C ARG A 133 23.40 -22.40 5.45
N GLY A 134 22.59 -21.56 6.11
CA GLY A 134 22.54 -20.13 5.87
C GLY A 134 21.59 -19.69 4.76
N ALA A 135 20.63 -20.53 4.36
CA ALA A 135 19.59 -20.11 3.41
C ALA A 135 18.89 -18.82 3.90
N ASN A 136 18.69 -17.87 2.99
CA ASN A 136 17.95 -16.65 3.30
C ASN A 136 16.48 -17.02 3.54
N ILE A 137 16.08 -17.02 4.81
CA ILE A 137 14.72 -17.39 5.25
C ILE A 137 13.63 -16.49 4.66
N ASN A 138 14.02 -15.27 4.26
CA ASN A 138 13.17 -14.23 3.69
C ASN A 138 13.40 -14.07 2.17
N CYS A 139 13.92 -15.09 1.49
CA CYS A 139 14.08 -15.05 0.03
C CYS A 139 12.72 -14.85 -0.67
N THR A 140 12.71 -14.21 -1.83
CA THR A 140 11.49 -13.98 -2.60
C THR A 140 11.61 -14.57 -4.00
N ASP A 141 10.49 -15.10 -4.50
CA ASP A 141 10.34 -15.38 -5.94
C ASP A 141 10.11 -14.09 -6.73
N GLU A 142 9.95 -14.20 -8.05
CA GLU A 142 9.67 -13.05 -8.93
C GLU A 142 8.38 -12.30 -8.59
N LYS A 143 7.47 -12.87 -7.80
CA LYS A 143 6.23 -12.24 -7.34
C LYS A 143 6.34 -11.65 -5.94
N GLY A 144 7.54 -11.59 -5.37
CA GLY A 144 7.76 -11.10 -4.00
C GLY A 144 7.31 -12.08 -2.92
N ARG A 145 6.97 -13.34 -3.25
CA ARG A 145 6.43 -14.30 -2.27
C ARG A 145 7.55 -14.98 -1.50
N THR A 146 7.52 -14.87 -0.17
CA THR A 146 8.48 -15.54 0.74
C THR A 146 8.13 -17.00 1.00
N PRO A 147 9.07 -17.81 1.56
CA PRO A 147 8.74 -19.14 2.07
C PRO A 147 7.56 -19.11 3.05
N ALA A 148 7.51 -18.13 3.98
CA ALA A 148 6.38 -17.99 4.90
C ALA A 148 5.05 -17.74 4.17
N TYR A 149 5.04 -16.87 3.16
CA TYR A 149 3.87 -16.62 2.32
C TYR A 149 3.36 -17.90 1.65
N ILE A 150 4.26 -18.70 1.09
CA ILE A 150 3.90 -19.96 0.43
C ILE A 150 3.47 -21.04 1.41
N ALA A 151 4.08 -21.09 2.60
CA ALA A 151 3.62 -21.97 3.66
C ALA A 151 2.16 -21.70 4.02
N VAL A 152 1.77 -20.42 4.11
CA VAL A 152 0.36 -20.04 4.29
C VAL A 152 -0.48 -20.43 3.07
N GLN A 153 -0.03 -20.10 1.85
CA GLN A 153 -0.79 -20.35 0.62
C GLN A 153 -1.13 -21.83 0.43
N MET A 154 -0.23 -22.72 0.83
CA MET A 154 -0.30 -24.18 0.64
C MET A 154 -0.72 -24.93 1.92
N GLU A 155 -1.12 -24.23 2.99
CA GLU A 155 -1.49 -24.79 4.30
C GLU A 155 -0.39 -25.62 5.00
N LYS A 156 0.88 -25.27 4.80
CA LYS A 156 2.06 -25.98 5.35
C LYS A 156 2.38 -25.54 6.76
N LYS A 157 1.52 -25.90 7.70
CA LYS A 157 1.60 -25.51 9.11
C LYS A 157 2.94 -25.84 9.76
N GLN A 158 3.47 -27.04 9.52
CA GLN A 158 4.74 -27.46 10.14
C GLN A 158 5.93 -26.71 9.56
N ALA A 159 5.93 -26.48 8.24
CA ALA A 159 6.93 -25.65 7.59
C ALA A 159 6.86 -24.20 8.09
N LEU A 160 5.66 -23.63 8.21
CA LEU A 160 5.45 -22.29 8.76
C LEU A 160 6.00 -22.19 10.19
N GLN A 161 5.74 -23.18 11.03
CA GLN A 161 6.23 -23.21 12.42
C GLN A 161 7.78 -23.21 12.47
N ILE A 162 8.44 -24.02 11.64
CA ILE A 162 9.91 -24.02 11.54
C ILE A 162 10.42 -22.64 11.10
N LEU A 163 9.76 -22.01 10.13
CA LEU A 163 10.15 -20.67 9.67
C LEU A 163 10.01 -19.63 10.77
N ILE A 164 8.91 -19.67 11.53
CA ILE A 164 8.66 -18.78 12.68
C ILE A 164 9.72 -18.97 13.76
N GLU A 165 10.06 -20.22 14.10
CA GLU A 165 11.09 -20.55 15.10
C GLU A 165 12.49 -20.07 14.69
N ASN A 166 12.72 -19.89 13.39
CA ASN A 166 13.97 -19.37 12.84
C ASN A 166 13.87 -17.88 12.45
N ASN A 167 12.92 -17.14 13.02
CA ASN A 167 12.74 -15.69 12.85
C ASN A 167 12.47 -15.25 11.40
N ALA A 168 11.66 -16.00 10.65
CA ALA A 168 11.15 -15.53 9.36
C ALA A 168 10.37 -14.23 9.54
N ASP A 169 10.55 -13.30 8.62
CA ASP A 169 9.80 -12.04 8.58
C ASP A 169 8.43 -12.30 7.97
N LEU A 170 7.40 -12.19 8.80
CA LEU A 170 6.01 -12.45 8.47
C LEU A 170 5.29 -11.20 7.92
N GLU A 171 5.98 -10.06 7.82
CA GLU A 171 5.44 -8.82 7.26
C GLU A 171 5.82 -8.62 5.78
N ILE A 172 6.73 -9.44 5.24
CA ILE A 172 7.10 -9.34 3.83
C ILE A 172 5.89 -9.70 2.97
N ALA A 173 5.43 -8.71 2.22
CA ALA A 173 4.30 -8.83 1.34
C ALA A 173 4.72 -9.20 -0.09
N ASP A 174 3.84 -9.90 -0.79
CA ASP A 174 4.02 -10.14 -2.22
C ASP A 174 3.85 -8.85 -3.05
N GLN A 175 4.01 -8.93 -4.37
CA GLN A 175 3.84 -7.79 -5.28
C GLN A 175 2.47 -7.11 -5.19
N ASP A 176 1.43 -7.83 -4.73
CA ASP A 176 0.10 -7.30 -4.51
C ASP A 176 -0.07 -6.70 -3.10
N ARG A 177 1.02 -6.59 -2.33
CA ARG A 177 1.08 -6.15 -0.93
C ARG A 177 0.30 -7.06 0.04
N ARG A 178 0.14 -8.34 -0.31
CA ARG A 178 -0.46 -9.33 0.60
C ARG A 178 0.59 -9.91 1.52
N THR A 179 0.41 -9.73 2.84
CA THR A 179 1.21 -10.41 3.86
C THR A 179 0.72 -11.86 4.04
N PRO A 180 1.54 -12.76 4.62
CA PRO A 180 1.11 -14.08 5.07
C PRO A 180 -0.20 -14.07 5.88
N LEU A 181 -0.39 -13.11 6.80
CA LEU A 181 -1.63 -13.01 7.59
C LEU A 181 -2.85 -12.69 6.73
N LEU A 182 -2.74 -11.69 5.84
CA LEU A 182 -3.84 -11.34 4.95
C LEU A 182 -4.22 -12.51 4.01
N LEU A 183 -3.23 -13.27 3.56
CA LEU A 183 -3.46 -14.46 2.75
C LEU A 183 -4.20 -15.55 3.53
N ALA A 184 -3.83 -15.79 4.79
CA ALA A 184 -4.49 -16.76 5.67
C ALA A 184 -5.98 -16.40 5.86
N GLN A 185 -6.26 -15.12 6.12
CA GLN A 185 -7.62 -14.60 6.26
C GLN A 185 -8.43 -14.76 4.97
N LYS A 186 -7.84 -14.40 3.82
CA LYS A 186 -8.49 -14.51 2.51
C LYS A 186 -8.84 -15.96 2.14
N LEU A 187 -7.93 -16.89 2.42
CA LEU A 187 -8.12 -18.30 2.15
C LEU A 187 -8.91 -19.03 3.25
N ARG A 188 -9.24 -18.35 4.36
CA ARG A 188 -9.94 -18.89 5.54
C ARG A 188 -9.18 -20.03 6.23
N HIS A 189 -7.85 -19.94 6.28
CA HIS A 189 -6.97 -20.89 6.98
C HIS A 189 -6.92 -20.57 8.48
N THR A 190 -7.99 -20.85 9.22
CA THR A 190 -8.18 -20.39 10.61
C THR A 190 -7.05 -20.80 11.56
N GLU A 191 -6.54 -22.03 11.46
CA GLU A 191 -5.43 -22.47 12.34
C GLU A 191 -4.11 -21.74 12.06
N ILE A 192 -3.87 -21.39 10.80
CA ILE A 192 -2.67 -20.64 10.39
C ILE A 192 -2.81 -19.17 10.79
N GLU A 193 -4.01 -18.61 10.66
CA GLU A 193 -4.34 -17.28 11.17
C GLU A 193 -4.06 -17.18 12.67
N GLU A 194 -4.53 -18.13 13.48
CA GLU A 194 -4.26 -18.17 14.92
C GLU A 194 -2.75 -18.19 15.24
N ILE A 195 -1.97 -18.99 14.50
CA ILE A 195 -0.51 -19.04 14.65
C ILE A 195 0.13 -17.68 14.35
N LEU A 196 -0.28 -17.02 13.26
CA LEU A 196 0.28 -15.75 12.81
C LEU A 196 -0.11 -14.60 13.77
N VAL A 197 -1.37 -14.54 14.20
CA VAL A 197 -1.86 -13.55 15.18
C VAL A 197 -1.15 -13.70 16.52
N ALA A 198 -0.93 -14.93 16.99
CA ALA A 198 -0.18 -15.19 18.23
C ALA A 198 1.27 -14.70 18.18
N LYS A 199 1.83 -14.48 16.98
CA LYS A 199 3.18 -13.95 16.77
C LYS A 199 3.23 -12.43 16.57
N GLY A 200 2.09 -11.74 16.70
CA GLY A 200 2.03 -10.28 16.63
C GLY A 200 2.15 -9.71 15.20
N VAL A 201 1.82 -10.51 14.19
CA VAL A 201 1.83 -10.09 12.78
C VAL A 201 0.74 -9.04 12.55
N SER A 202 1.10 -7.96 11.87
CA SER A 202 0.25 -6.82 11.60
C SER A 202 -0.70 -7.12 10.42
N GLU A 203 -1.98 -6.74 10.54
CA GLU A 203 -2.94 -6.90 9.44
C GLU A 203 -2.48 -6.06 8.23
N GLY A 204 -2.21 -6.77 7.12
CA GLY A 204 -1.82 -6.22 5.81
C GLY A 204 -3.04 -5.81 4.97
N VAL A 205 -2.82 -4.97 3.95
CA VAL A 205 -3.87 -4.31 3.15
C VAL A 205 -4.23 -5.13 1.91
N GLU A 206 -5.52 -5.39 1.70
CA GLU A 206 -6.02 -5.90 0.43
C GLU A 206 -6.18 -4.77 -0.60
N LYS A 207 -5.74 -5.01 -1.85
CA LYS A 207 -6.25 -4.26 -3.01
C LYS A 207 -7.65 -4.78 -3.32
N ASN A 208 -8.67 -4.08 -2.83
CA ASN A 208 -10.04 -4.11 -3.36
C ASN A 208 -10.64 -2.68 -3.23
N GLY A 209 -10.90 -2.03 -4.37
CA GLY A 209 -11.64 -0.75 -4.46
C GLY A 209 -10.83 0.53 -4.20
N PRO A 210 -11.21 1.68 -4.80
CA PRO A 210 -10.34 2.85 -4.87
C PRO A 210 -10.21 3.52 -3.50
N ILE A 211 -8.97 3.67 -3.04
CA ILE A 211 -8.64 4.64 -2.01
C ILE A 211 -8.80 6.04 -2.63
N VAL A 212 -9.83 6.75 -2.19
CA VAL A 212 -10.08 8.15 -2.52
C VAL A 212 -9.44 9.00 -1.42
N ALA A 213 -8.17 9.37 -1.59
CA ALA A 213 -7.45 10.25 -0.66
C ALA A 213 -8.06 11.66 -0.64
N GLN A 214 -8.54 12.20 0.48
CA GLN A 214 -9.15 13.55 0.54
C GLN A 214 -9.30 14.07 2.00
N THR A 215 -9.31 15.36 2.38
CA THR A 215 -8.63 16.64 2.03
C THR A 215 -8.57 17.44 3.35
N LEU A 216 -7.58 18.32 3.55
CA LEU A 216 -7.41 19.10 4.78
C LEU A 216 -7.60 20.61 4.58
N SER A 217 -8.48 21.20 5.41
CA SER A 217 -8.81 22.63 5.39
C SER A 217 -8.08 23.42 6.49
N GLN A 218 -7.59 24.60 6.13
CA GLN A 218 -6.68 25.47 6.86
C GLN A 218 -7.29 26.10 8.13
N SER A 219 -6.43 26.39 9.12
CA SER A 219 -6.62 27.46 10.10
C SER A 219 -5.35 28.30 10.17
N THR A 220 -5.49 29.61 10.18
CA THR A 220 -4.45 30.61 10.46
C THR A 220 -4.54 30.98 11.94
N ASP A 221 -3.41 31.05 12.66
CA ASP A 221 -3.10 32.08 13.67
C ASP A 221 -1.77 31.80 14.40
N GLU A 222 -1.18 32.88 14.91
CA GLU A 222 0.24 33.14 15.16
C GLU A 222 0.87 32.61 16.48
N GLU A 223 2.22 32.63 16.47
CA GLU A 223 3.23 32.67 17.56
C GLU A 223 3.59 31.46 18.50
N VAL A 224 4.80 30.92 18.23
CA VAL A 224 5.98 30.60 19.13
C VAL A 224 5.73 29.83 20.47
N LYS A 225 6.30 28.66 20.83
CA LYS A 225 7.72 28.22 21.00
C LYS A 225 7.81 26.70 21.33
N HIS A 226 9.01 26.11 21.16
CA HIS A 226 9.43 24.68 21.14
C HIS A 226 9.16 23.73 22.33
N GLY A 227 9.10 22.42 22.01
CA GLY A 227 9.32 21.26 22.91
C GLY A 227 9.48 19.93 22.14
N SER A 228 10.42 19.08 22.55
CA SER A 228 11.00 17.90 21.86
C SER A 228 10.02 16.88 21.23
N LEU A 229 10.06 16.76 19.88
CA LEU A 229 9.30 15.82 19.04
C LEU A 229 9.47 14.32 19.35
N LYS A 230 10.65 13.90 19.82
CA LYS A 230 11.03 12.47 19.82
C LYS A 230 10.23 11.62 20.83
N GLY A 231 9.94 12.17 22.01
CA GLY A 231 9.18 11.45 23.06
C GLY A 231 7.67 11.39 22.82
N VAL A 232 7.16 12.26 21.94
CA VAL A 232 5.75 12.30 21.52
C VAL A 232 5.50 11.22 20.46
N LEU A 233 6.37 11.15 19.43
CA LEU A 233 6.34 10.14 18.37
C LEU A 233 6.33 8.70 18.93
N GLU A 234 7.20 8.38 19.89
CA GLU A 234 7.30 7.03 20.46
C GLU A 234 6.07 6.61 21.28
N LYS A 235 5.33 7.57 21.86
CA LYS A 235 4.09 7.29 22.59
C LYS A 235 2.90 7.18 21.64
N THR A 236 2.81 8.05 20.64
CA THR A 236 1.70 8.09 19.69
C THR A 236 1.67 6.84 18.81
N LEU A 237 2.84 6.39 18.32
CA LEU A 237 3.01 5.14 17.56
C LEU A 237 2.63 3.88 18.35
N LYS A 238 2.72 3.90 19.68
CA LYS A 238 2.25 2.79 20.53
C LYS A 238 0.75 2.76 20.73
N THR A 239 0.05 3.87 20.45
CA THR A 239 -1.35 4.06 20.85
C THR A 239 -2.34 4.09 19.69
N ALA A 240 -1.86 4.20 18.44
CA ALA A 240 -2.68 4.13 17.23
C ALA A 240 -2.35 2.86 16.43
N PRO A 241 -2.96 1.69 16.77
CA PRO A 241 -2.65 0.42 16.12
C PRO A 241 -3.17 0.30 14.68
N GLN A 242 -4.01 1.24 14.24
CA GLN A 242 -4.77 1.19 12.98
C GLN A 242 -4.41 2.33 12.02
N LYS A 243 -4.64 2.11 10.73
CA LYS A 243 -4.32 3.06 9.65
C LYS A 243 -5.21 4.31 9.71
N ILE A 244 -4.62 5.47 10.03
CA ILE A 244 -5.30 6.76 9.99
C ILE A 244 -5.48 7.16 8.52
N HIS A 245 -6.73 7.25 8.06
CA HIS A 245 -7.11 7.56 6.69
C HIS A 245 -7.30 9.06 6.45
N CYS A 246 -7.93 9.76 7.40
CA CYS A 246 -8.16 11.19 7.34
C CYS A 246 -7.74 11.86 8.65
N LEU A 247 -7.31 13.12 8.57
CA LEU A 247 -7.04 13.98 9.71
C LEU A 247 -7.94 15.22 9.62
N THR A 248 -8.20 15.87 10.76
CA THR A 248 -8.74 17.22 10.84
C THR A 248 -8.37 17.82 12.20
N SER A 249 -8.56 19.13 12.42
CA SER A 249 -8.27 19.72 13.74
C SER A 249 -9.26 20.77 14.17
N THR A 250 -9.55 20.78 15.47
CA THR A 250 -10.18 21.90 16.16
C THR A 250 -9.11 22.83 16.72
N THR A 251 -9.54 23.90 17.38
CA THR A 251 -8.66 24.83 18.12
C THR A 251 -7.92 24.18 19.31
N THR A 252 -8.32 22.95 19.67
CA THR A 252 -7.87 22.26 20.88
C THR A 252 -7.36 20.85 20.66
N HIS A 253 -7.72 20.21 19.54
CA HIS A 253 -7.42 18.79 19.30
C HIS A 253 -7.19 18.50 17.82
N VAL A 254 -6.40 17.47 17.53
CA VAL A 254 -6.30 16.83 16.22
C VAL A 254 -7.14 15.56 16.27
N TRP A 255 -7.87 15.30 15.20
CA TRP A 255 -8.77 14.18 15.04
C TRP A 255 -8.31 13.34 13.87
N GLY A 256 -8.23 12.02 14.06
CA GLY A 256 -7.92 11.06 13.02
C GLY A 256 -9.03 10.04 12.89
N GLY A 257 -9.47 9.81 11.65
CA GLY A 257 -10.40 8.74 11.31
C GLY A 257 -9.67 7.62 10.59
N THR A 258 -10.00 6.37 10.90
CA THR A 258 -9.42 5.18 10.26
C THR A 258 -10.37 4.55 9.24
N THR A 259 -9.80 3.69 8.40
CA THR A 259 -10.57 2.89 7.43
C THR A 259 -11.49 1.86 8.07
N ASP A 260 -11.35 1.54 9.36
CA ASP A 260 -12.24 0.62 10.10
C ASP A 260 -13.33 1.34 10.91
N GLY A 261 -13.37 2.68 10.85
CA GLY A 261 -14.38 3.50 11.52
C GLY A 261 -14.01 3.96 12.94
N SER A 262 -12.78 3.73 13.36
CA SER A 262 -12.23 4.18 14.64
C SER A 262 -11.81 5.65 14.60
N VAL A 263 -12.00 6.36 15.72
CA VAL A 263 -11.60 7.77 15.87
C VAL A 263 -10.54 7.90 16.95
N PHE A 264 -9.46 8.57 16.60
CA PHE A 264 -8.39 8.95 17.50
C PHE A 264 -8.41 10.46 17.70
N VAL A 265 -8.22 10.88 18.95
CA VAL A 265 -8.19 12.31 19.31
C VAL A 265 -6.91 12.57 20.06
N TRP A 266 -6.08 13.46 19.51
CA TRP A 266 -4.87 13.93 20.15
C TRP A 266 -5.06 15.36 20.61
N ASP A 267 -4.38 15.72 21.69
CA ASP A 267 -4.17 17.12 22.01
C ASP A 267 -3.19 17.73 21.00
N LEU A 268 -3.02 19.04 21.06
CA LEU A 268 -2.12 19.72 20.13
C LEU A 268 -0.65 19.43 20.40
N ASN A 269 -0.31 18.87 21.56
CA ASN A 269 1.05 18.42 21.89
C ASN A 269 1.35 17.01 21.36
N GLY A 270 0.36 16.33 20.76
CA GLY A 270 0.49 14.99 20.22
C GLY A 270 0.15 13.87 21.19
N GLU A 271 -0.32 14.17 22.39
CA GLU A 271 -0.75 13.16 23.36
C GLU A 271 -2.13 12.63 22.99
N LEU A 272 -2.29 11.30 22.95
CA LEU A 272 -3.59 10.68 22.72
C LEU A 272 -4.51 10.98 23.92
N VAL A 273 -5.55 11.77 23.67
CA VAL A 273 -6.55 12.18 24.65
C VAL A 273 -7.62 11.10 24.78
N THR A 274 -8.10 10.57 23.66
CA THR A 274 -9.07 9.48 23.63
C THR A 274 -9.03 8.72 22.31
N HIS A 275 -9.47 7.47 22.35
CA HIS A 275 -9.63 6.60 21.19
C HIS A 275 -10.95 5.84 21.35
N VAL A 276 -11.71 5.78 20.26
CA VAL A 276 -12.92 4.97 20.21
C VAL A 276 -12.91 4.10 18.96
N GLU A 277 -12.88 2.80 19.21
CA GLU A 277 -13.00 1.78 18.19
C GLU A 277 -14.39 1.80 17.59
N LYS A 278 -14.45 1.81 16.25
CA LYS A 278 -15.71 1.71 15.50
C LYS A 278 -16.78 2.64 16.06
N LEU A 279 -16.47 3.94 16.11
CA LEU A 279 -17.32 4.97 16.70
C LEU A 279 -18.76 4.90 16.15
N PHE A 280 -18.90 4.43 14.91
CA PHE A 280 -20.16 4.23 14.21
C PHE A 280 -20.40 2.73 13.95
N PRO A 281 -21.15 2.02 14.81
CA PRO A 281 -21.41 0.60 14.66
C PRO A 281 -22.10 0.27 13.32
N GLY A 282 -21.61 -0.74 12.60
CA GLY A 282 -22.16 -1.15 11.31
C GLY A 282 -21.67 -0.35 10.10
N GLN A 283 -20.76 0.61 10.31
CA GLN A 283 -20.02 1.29 9.26
C GLN A 283 -18.68 0.57 9.00
N PHE A 284 -18.24 0.58 7.76
CA PHE A 284 -16.97 0.01 7.32
C PHE A 284 -15.79 0.93 7.57
N GLY A 285 -15.94 2.26 7.46
CA GLY A 285 -14.83 3.21 7.62
C GLY A 285 -15.21 4.69 7.66
N ILE A 286 -14.30 5.54 8.14
CA ILE A 286 -14.42 7.00 8.01
C ILE A 286 -13.74 7.42 6.72
N LEU A 287 -14.51 8.06 5.83
CA LEU A 287 -14.05 8.55 4.53
C LEU A 287 -13.40 9.93 4.61
N ASP A 288 -13.98 10.84 5.39
CA ASP A 288 -13.51 12.21 5.47
C ASP A 288 -13.94 12.88 6.79
N ALA A 289 -13.24 13.94 7.19
CA ALA A 289 -13.52 14.71 8.39
C ALA A 289 -13.27 16.21 8.22
N VAL A 290 -14.23 17.04 8.62
CA VAL A 290 -14.11 18.50 8.58
C VAL A 290 -14.53 19.15 9.90
N VAL A 291 -13.89 20.26 10.27
CA VAL A 291 -14.26 21.04 11.45
C VAL A 291 -14.94 22.34 11.07
N VAL A 292 -16.11 22.59 11.68
CA VAL A 292 -16.88 23.83 11.52
C VAL A 292 -17.36 24.32 12.88
N GLU A 293 -17.04 25.57 13.25
CA GLU A 293 -17.43 26.19 14.54
C GLU A 293 -17.09 25.35 15.79
N ASP A 294 -15.90 24.73 15.81
CA ASP A 294 -15.45 23.75 16.81
C ASP A 294 -16.16 22.40 16.77
N GLU A 295 -17.10 22.13 15.86
CA GLU A 295 -17.74 20.82 15.70
C GLU A 295 -16.99 19.97 14.68
N VAL A 296 -16.85 18.68 14.95
CA VAL A 296 -16.19 17.74 14.05
C VAL A 296 -17.26 16.96 13.30
N TRP A 297 -17.19 17.00 11.98
CA TRP A 297 -18.11 16.32 11.08
C TRP A 297 -17.37 15.19 10.39
N PHE A 298 -17.92 13.99 10.47
CA PHE A 298 -17.40 12.79 9.82
C PHE A 298 -18.33 12.33 8.71
N LEU A 299 -17.73 11.91 7.61
CA LEU A 299 -18.38 11.14 6.56
C LEU A 299 -17.95 9.69 6.73
N THR A 300 -18.90 8.78 6.92
CA THR A 300 -18.58 7.35 7.08
C THR A 300 -19.29 6.52 6.03
N ALA A 301 -18.59 5.49 5.58
CA ALA A 301 -19.10 4.49 4.65
C ALA A 301 -19.51 3.23 5.40
N GLY A 302 -20.70 2.70 5.09
CA GLY A 302 -21.26 1.47 5.63
C GLY A 302 -22.15 0.81 4.56
N LYS A 303 -23.25 0.20 4.96
CA LYS A 303 -24.36 -0.09 4.02
C LYS A 303 -24.92 1.19 3.40
N ASP A 304 -24.96 2.26 4.19
CA ASP A 304 -25.37 3.60 3.81
C ASP A 304 -24.22 4.58 4.12
N ILE A 305 -24.20 5.72 3.42
CA ILE A 305 -23.29 6.83 3.75
C ILE A 305 -23.92 7.65 4.86
N THR A 306 -23.21 7.82 5.98
CA THR A 306 -23.67 8.66 7.09
C THR A 306 -22.80 9.88 7.29
N ILE A 307 -23.46 11.01 7.56
CA ILE A 307 -22.83 12.26 7.97
C ILE A 307 -23.16 12.46 9.43
N THR A 308 -22.12 12.48 10.24
CA THR A 308 -22.24 12.51 11.69
C THR A 308 -21.49 13.72 12.23
N LYS A 309 -22.15 14.43 13.12
CA LYS A 309 -21.63 15.60 13.81
C LYS A 309 -21.29 15.21 15.24
N LEU A 310 -20.14 15.67 15.71
CA LEU A 310 -19.64 15.47 17.05
C LEU A 310 -19.29 16.82 17.66
N ASN A 311 -19.75 17.07 18.89
CA ASN A 311 -19.35 18.25 19.65
C ASN A 311 -18.14 17.93 20.57
N PRO A 312 -16.94 18.44 20.26
CA PRO A 312 -15.72 18.22 21.05
C PRO A 312 -15.82 18.67 22.50
N LYS A 313 -16.66 19.67 22.80
CA LYS A 313 -16.83 20.20 24.17
C LYS A 313 -17.58 19.22 25.09
N LEU A 314 -18.31 18.26 24.51
CA LEU A 314 -19.03 17.20 25.22
C LEU A 314 -18.21 15.91 25.34
N VAL A 315 -16.96 15.91 24.87
CA VAL A 315 -16.03 14.79 25.07
C VAL A 315 -15.60 14.80 26.53
N GLY A 316 -15.92 13.73 27.26
CA GLY A 316 -15.62 13.58 28.67
C GLY A 316 -14.14 13.83 28.96
N LYS A 317 -13.86 14.41 30.15
CA LYS A 317 -12.48 14.69 30.58
C LYS A 317 -11.60 13.44 30.42
N PRO A 318 -10.32 13.63 30.07
CA PRO A 318 -9.41 12.54 29.75
C PRO A 318 -9.12 11.72 31.01
N LYS A 319 -9.92 10.68 31.23
CA LYS A 319 -9.62 9.49 32.04
C LYS A 319 -10.78 8.50 31.90
N LYS A 320 -10.53 7.44 31.14
CA LYS A 320 -11.15 6.10 31.19
C LYS A 320 -12.62 5.89 30.76
N GLU A 321 -13.39 6.90 30.41
CA GLU A 321 -14.74 6.68 29.86
C GLU A 321 -14.83 7.30 28.46
N GLY A 322 -15.26 6.51 27.47
CA GLY A 322 -15.32 6.89 26.05
C GLY A 322 -16.27 8.06 25.76
N PHE A 323 -16.50 8.37 24.47
CA PHE A 323 -17.44 9.41 24.07
C PHE A 323 -18.81 9.20 24.73
N ASP A 324 -19.38 10.27 25.30
CA ASP A 324 -20.81 10.28 25.58
C ASP A 324 -21.52 10.14 24.24
N ARG A 325 -22.17 9.00 23.98
CA ARG A 325 -22.89 8.78 22.72
C ARG A 325 -23.97 9.83 22.46
N LYS A 326 -24.40 10.59 23.47
CA LYS A 326 -25.29 11.75 23.32
C LYS A 326 -24.64 12.95 22.64
N SER A 327 -23.30 13.01 22.58
CA SER A 327 -22.55 14.04 21.86
C SER A 327 -22.43 13.79 20.35
N ILE A 328 -22.82 12.59 19.91
CA ILE A 328 -22.82 12.15 18.52
C ILE A 328 -24.22 12.36 17.94
N GLU A 329 -24.34 13.19 16.93
CA GLU A 329 -25.58 13.46 16.21
C GLU A 329 -25.46 12.95 14.78
N ILE A 330 -26.25 11.93 14.42
CA ILE A 330 -26.39 11.53 13.01
C ILE A 330 -27.22 12.60 12.30
N VAL A 331 -26.56 13.44 11.52
CA VAL A 331 -27.21 14.51 10.77
C VAL A 331 -27.96 13.94 9.58
N LYS A 332 -27.38 12.92 8.91
CA LYS A 332 -28.03 12.27 7.78
C LYS A 332 -27.50 10.87 7.48
N THR A 333 -28.40 10.01 7.03
CA THR A 333 -28.10 8.76 6.33
C THR A 333 -28.56 8.86 4.88
N LEU A 334 -27.72 8.45 3.95
CA LEU A 334 -27.92 8.49 2.50
C LEU A 334 -27.71 7.07 1.95
N SER A 335 -28.67 6.57 1.17
CA SER A 335 -28.57 5.25 0.55
C SER A 335 -27.39 5.20 -0.43
N THR A 336 -26.64 4.10 -0.42
CA THR A 336 -25.53 3.84 -1.34
C THR A 336 -25.99 3.54 -2.77
N ASP A 337 -27.24 3.09 -2.95
CA ASP A 337 -27.77 2.63 -4.24
C ASP A 337 -27.83 3.73 -5.32
N ASP A 338 -27.71 5.01 -4.95
CA ASP A 338 -27.83 6.16 -5.87
C ASP A 338 -26.66 7.18 -5.79
N MET A 339 -25.67 7.00 -4.89
CA MET A 339 -24.75 8.10 -4.52
C MET A 339 -23.31 7.67 -4.16
N GLU A 340 -22.34 8.24 -4.88
CA GLU A 340 -20.92 8.26 -4.52
C GLU A 340 -20.62 9.61 -3.86
N ILE A 341 -20.73 9.69 -2.53
CA ILE A 341 -20.26 10.86 -1.75
C ILE A 341 -18.93 10.48 -1.14
N GLY A 342 -17.87 11.18 -1.56
CA GLY A 342 -16.50 10.85 -1.18
C GLY A 342 -15.74 11.95 -0.45
N CYS A 343 -16.40 13.04 -0.05
CA CYS A 343 -15.75 14.15 0.66
C CYS A 343 -16.69 15.04 1.47
N LEU A 344 -16.09 15.71 2.45
CA LEU A 344 -16.64 16.83 3.20
C LEU A 344 -15.76 18.07 3.04
N THR A 345 -16.39 19.23 2.96
CA THR A 345 -15.69 20.51 3.01
C THR A 345 -16.55 21.56 3.68
N LYS A 346 -15.92 22.60 4.21
CA LYS A 346 -16.60 23.76 4.81
C LYS A 346 -16.54 24.94 3.86
N PHE A 347 -17.52 25.83 3.97
CA PHE A 347 -17.48 27.16 3.37
C PHE A 347 -17.59 28.26 4.44
N GLU A 348 -17.17 29.47 4.09
CA GLU A 348 -17.00 30.65 4.95
C GLU A 348 -18.20 30.96 5.86
N ASP A 349 -19.41 30.54 5.48
CA ASP A 349 -20.68 30.76 6.18
C ASP A 349 -21.03 29.71 7.24
N LYS A 350 -20.06 28.85 7.61
CA LYS A 350 -20.25 27.76 8.58
C LYS A 350 -21.21 26.70 8.05
N THR A 351 -21.30 26.55 6.73
CA THR A 351 -22.03 25.47 6.09
C THR A 351 -21.07 24.32 5.80
N VAL A 352 -21.48 23.10 6.17
CA VAL A 352 -20.81 21.86 5.76
C VAL A 352 -21.39 21.43 4.44
N TYR A 353 -20.53 21.07 3.50
CA TYR A 353 -20.90 20.54 2.21
C TYR A 353 -20.37 19.11 2.08
N ALA A 354 -21.22 18.25 1.52
CA ALA A 354 -20.83 16.92 1.05
C ALA A 354 -21.31 16.83 -0.40
N GLY A 355 -20.44 16.49 -1.32
CA GLY A 355 -20.87 16.39 -2.72
C GLY A 355 -20.81 14.97 -3.26
N SER A 356 -21.62 14.77 -4.30
CA SER A 356 -21.97 13.47 -4.84
C SER A 356 -21.80 13.38 -6.35
N THR A 357 -21.82 12.13 -6.79
CA THR A 357 -22.21 11.55 -8.08
C THR A 357 -22.59 12.50 -9.21
N PHE A 358 -21.97 12.24 -10.36
CA PHE A 358 -22.38 12.75 -11.65
C PHE A 358 -23.45 11.83 -12.23
N THR A 359 -24.73 12.22 -12.17
CA THR A 359 -25.82 11.49 -12.85
C THR A 359 -26.52 12.42 -13.83
N ASN A 360 -26.72 11.96 -15.08
CA ASN A 360 -27.46 12.67 -16.13
C ASN A 360 -27.04 14.15 -16.31
N ASN A 361 -25.73 14.40 -16.51
CA ASN A 361 -25.17 15.76 -16.66
C ASN A 361 -25.38 16.70 -15.46
N SER A 362 -25.64 16.14 -14.28
CA SER A 362 -25.83 16.93 -13.07
C SER A 362 -24.91 16.47 -11.94
N ILE A 363 -24.36 17.44 -11.21
CA ILE A 363 -23.61 17.21 -9.98
C ILE A 363 -24.53 17.56 -8.81
N THR A 364 -24.70 16.64 -7.88
CA THR A 364 -25.49 16.90 -6.67
C THR A 364 -24.58 17.24 -5.51
N ILE A 365 -24.83 18.38 -4.87
CA ILE A 365 -24.13 18.81 -3.66
C ILE A 365 -25.14 19.01 -2.55
N TYR A 366 -24.85 18.42 -1.40
CA TYR A 366 -25.61 18.62 -0.19
C TYR A 366 -24.90 19.64 0.70
N SER A 367 -25.71 20.47 1.34
CA SER A 367 -25.23 21.48 2.28
C SER A 367 -26.07 21.48 3.54
N TRP A 368 -25.41 21.73 4.67
CA TRP A 368 -26.01 21.78 6.00
C TRP A 368 -25.49 23.02 6.74
N GLN A 369 -26.41 23.89 7.13
CA GLN A 369 -26.09 25.00 8.01
C GLN A 369 -25.88 24.50 9.45
N THR A 370 -24.80 24.94 10.09
CA THR A 370 -24.49 24.59 11.49
C THR A 370 -25.42 25.26 12.50
N LYS A 371 -26.03 26.40 12.15
CA LYS A 371 -26.97 27.10 13.03
C LYS A 371 -28.39 26.56 12.87
N ALA A 372 -29.04 26.27 14.00
CA ALA A 372 -30.41 25.78 14.03
C ALA A 372 -31.41 26.81 13.46
N PRO A 373 -32.50 26.35 12.80
CA PRO A 373 -32.78 24.96 12.46
C PRO A 373 -31.85 24.48 11.33
N HIS A 374 -31.31 23.27 11.47
CA HIS A 374 -30.45 22.64 10.45
C HIS A 374 -31.23 22.49 9.15
N THR A 375 -31.11 23.47 8.24
CA THR A 375 -31.78 23.41 6.95
C THR A 375 -30.88 22.68 5.96
N LYS A 376 -31.35 21.52 5.48
CA LYS A 376 -30.72 20.82 4.37
C LYS A 376 -31.10 21.53 3.08
N LYS A 377 -30.11 21.88 2.27
CA LYS A 377 -30.33 22.27 0.87
C LYS A 377 -29.63 21.29 -0.05
N LYS A 378 -30.40 20.71 -0.97
CA LYS A 378 -29.87 19.96 -2.12
C LYS A 378 -29.63 20.98 -3.23
N HIS A 379 -28.40 21.08 -3.69
CA HIS A 379 -28.02 21.87 -4.84
C HIS A 379 -27.77 20.91 -5.99
N THR A 380 -28.49 21.08 -7.09
CA THR A 380 -28.23 20.34 -8.32
C THR A 380 -27.58 21.30 -9.30
N LEU A 381 -26.36 21.00 -9.70
CA LEU A 381 -25.61 21.76 -10.68
C LEU A 381 -25.80 21.08 -12.03
N THR A 382 -26.61 21.67 -12.90
CA THR A 382 -26.79 21.17 -14.26
C THR A 382 -25.67 21.68 -15.15
N VAL A 383 -25.00 20.77 -15.85
CA VAL A 383 -23.99 21.09 -16.85
C VAL A 383 -24.69 21.12 -18.21
N ASN A 384 -24.72 22.29 -18.88
CA ASN A 384 -25.52 22.54 -20.09
C ASN A 384 -25.03 21.77 -21.36
N GLU A 385 -25.90 21.66 -22.37
CA GLU A 385 -25.76 20.82 -23.58
C GLU A 385 -24.52 21.09 -24.46
N SER A 386 -23.90 22.27 -24.42
CA SER A 386 -22.61 22.53 -25.10
C SER A 386 -21.45 21.68 -24.54
N ASN A 387 -21.70 20.93 -23.47
CA ASN A 387 -20.74 20.14 -22.70
C ASN A 387 -20.98 18.62 -22.79
N GLU A 388 -21.81 18.09 -23.72
CA GLU A 388 -21.91 16.63 -23.96
C GLU A 388 -20.55 15.97 -24.25
N GLN A 389 -19.60 16.71 -24.82
CA GLN A 389 -18.22 16.25 -24.97
C GLN A 389 -17.52 16.04 -23.62
N ILE A 390 -17.83 16.85 -22.60
CA ILE A 390 -17.23 16.78 -21.26
C ILE A 390 -17.74 15.55 -20.48
N TYR A 391 -18.99 15.12 -20.71
CA TYR A 391 -19.49 13.86 -20.15
C TYR A 391 -18.76 12.64 -20.73
N LYS A 392 -18.51 12.62 -22.04
CA LYS A 392 -17.67 11.59 -22.68
C LYS A 392 -16.23 11.57 -22.17
N LEU A 393 -15.71 12.70 -21.69
CA LEU A 393 -14.34 12.80 -21.18
C LEU A 393 -14.16 12.21 -19.77
N CYS A 394 -15.22 12.13 -18.96
CA CYS A 394 -15.12 11.65 -17.57
C CYS A 394 -15.25 10.12 -17.44
N GLY A 395 -15.89 9.45 -18.40
CA GLY A 395 -16.14 7.99 -18.38
C GLY A 395 -17.18 7.57 -17.32
N ASP A 396 -17.69 6.34 -17.42
CA ASP A 396 -18.67 5.75 -16.48
C ASP A 396 -18.08 5.45 -15.08
N ASP A 397 -16.75 5.58 -14.91
CA ASP A 397 -16.04 5.26 -13.67
C ASP A 397 -15.81 6.51 -12.78
N SER A 398 -16.87 7.20 -12.37
CA SER A 398 -16.81 8.44 -11.57
C SER A 398 -16.39 8.26 -10.10
N GLN A 399 -15.51 7.30 -9.79
CA GLN A 399 -15.25 6.83 -8.42
C GLN A 399 -14.46 7.79 -7.50
N SER A 400 -14.50 9.10 -7.74
CA SER A 400 -14.38 10.11 -6.68
C SER A 400 -14.59 11.52 -7.17
N THR A 401 -15.35 12.28 -6.40
CA THR A 401 -15.42 13.73 -6.49
C THR A 401 -14.55 14.36 -5.42
N LYS A 402 -13.71 15.34 -5.79
CA LYS A 402 -13.06 16.22 -4.81
C LYS A 402 -13.65 17.60 -4.81
N ILE A 403 -13.92 18.14 -3.64
CA ILE A 403 -14.61 19.42 -3.54
C ILE A 403 -13.82 20.36 -2.65
N HIS A 404 -13.55 21.54 -3.19
CA HIS A 404 -12.91 22.62 -2.47
C HIS A 404 -13.67 23.91 -2.68
N PHE A 405 -14.03 24.58 -1.60
CA PHE A 405 -14.62 25.91 -1.67
C PHE A 405 -13.54 26.94 -1.40
N THR A 406 -13.52 27.94 -2.25
CA THR A 406 -12.65 29.12 -2.15
C THR A 406 -13.52 30.35 -1.91
N LYS A 407 -12.88 31.48 -1.62
CA LYS A 407 -13.58 32.76 -1.49
C LYS A 407 -14.32 33.16 -2.76
N ASP A 408 -14.02 32.62 -3.95
CA ASP A 408 -14.61 33.03 -5.24
C ASP A 408 -15.34 31.93 -6.03
N TYR A 409 -15.01 30.68 -5.72
CA TYR A 409 -15.33 29.52 -6.54
C TYR A 409 -15.57 28.26 -5.72
N LEU A 410 -16.46 27.41 -6.23
CA LEU A 410 -16.56 26.00 -5.92
C LEU A 410 -15.76 25.23 -6.97
N LEU A 411 -14.78 24.46 -6.50
CA LEU A 411 -13.92 23.61 -7.31
C LEU A 411 -14.33 22.17 -7.12
N ILE A 412 -14.52 21.46 -8.23
CA ILE A 412 -14.92 20.05 -8.23
C ILE A 412 -13.94 19.26 -9.10
N ALA A 413 -13.09 18.44 -8.49
CA ALA A 413 -12.22 17.53 -9.20
C ALA A 413 -12.93 16.21 -9.49
N LEU A 414 -12.96 15.80 -10.75
CA LEU A 414 -13.53 14.55 -11.22
C LEU A 414 -12.56 13.92 -12.22
N ASN A 415 -12.11 12.70 -11.92
CA ASN A 415 -11.11 11.99 -12.71
C ASN A 415 -9.86 12.86 -12.96
N LYS A 416 -9.56 13.29 -14.19
CA LYS A 416 -8.41 14.14 -14.57
C LYS A 416 -8.77 15.63 -14.79
N PHE A 417 -9.97 16.04 -14.39
CA PHE A 417 -10.52 17.37 -14.64
C PHE A 417 -10.88 18.09 -13.34
N VAL A 418 -10.73 19.42 -13.34
CA VAL A 418 -11.29 20.29 -12.30
C VAL A 418 -12.28 21.27 -12.89
N PHE A 419 -13.50 21.18 -12.39
CA PHE A 419 -14.63 22.02 -12.74
C PHE A 419 -14.70 23.22 -11.79
N VAL A 420 -14.93 24.39 -12.35
CA VAL A 420 -15.03 25.66 -11.62
C VAL A 420 -16.46 26.17 -11.72
N PHE A 421 -17.05 26.40 -10.55
CA PHE A 421 -18.36 27.02 -10.39
C PHE A 421 -18.18 28.33 -9.63
N SER A 422 -18.90 29.38 -10.01
CA SER A 422 -18.88 30.64 -9.26
C SER A 422 -19.72 30.54 -7.99
N HIS A 423 -19.71 31.59 -7.18
CA HIS A 423 -20.56 31.75 -5.98
C HIS A 423 -22.04 31.49 -6.12
N LYS A 424 -22.58 31.67 -7.32
CA LYS A 424 -23.99 31.37 -7.62
C LYS A 424 -24.17 29.94 -8.14
N TYR A 425 -23.13 29.13 -8.01
CA TYR A 425 -23.02 27.76 -8.51
C TYR A 425 -23.25 27.64 -10.01
N GLN A 426 -23.02 28.72 -10.75
CA GLN A 426 -23.08 28.67 -12.21
C GLN A 426 -21.76 28.10 -12.72
N TYR A 427 -21.83 27.08 -13.57
CA TYR A 427 -20.66 26.51 -14.23
C TYR A 427 -19.92 27.63 -14.97
N GLN A 428 -18.67 27.83 -14.60
CA GLN A 428 -17.82 28.83 -15.24
C GLN A 428 -16.91 28.16 -16.26
N GLY A 429 -16.41 26.95 -15.99
CA GLY A 429 -15.60 26.16 -16.92
C GLY A 429 -14.87 24.99 -16.28
N VAL A 430 -14.00 24.36 -17.06
CA VAL A 430 -13.18 23.20 -16.67
C VAL A 430 -11.75 23.40 -17.18
N PHE A 431 -10.78 22.79 -16.52
CA PHE A 431 -9.45 22.58 -17.08
C PHE A 431 -9.09 21.09 -17.05
N GLU A 432 -8.52 20.60 -18.17
CA GLU A 432 -7.93 19.27 -18.29
C GLU A 432 -6.56 19.30 -17.64
N GLU A 433 -6.41 18.52 -16.59
CA GLU A 433 -5.49 18.92 -15.54
C GLU A 433 -4.21 18.09 -15.54
N HIS A 434 -4.31 16.79 -15.83
CA HIS A 434 -3.21 15.84 -15.69
C HIS A 434 -3.38 14.63 -16.63
N LYS A 435 -2.31 13.84 -16.84
CA LYS A 435 -2.40 12.58 -17.60
C LYS A 435 -3.12 11.49 -16.79
N ASN A 436 -3.31 11.71 -15.49
CA ASN A 436 -3.95 10.79 -14.56
C ASN A 436 -4.92 11.53 -13.61
N ARG A 437 -5.47 10.80 -12.64
CA ARG A 437 -6.52 11.27 -11.73
C ARG A 437 -6.01 12.33 -10.76
N VAL A 438 -6.76 13.43 -10.66
CA VAL A 438 -6.59 14.50 -9.66
C VAL A 438 -6.71 13.92 -8.25
N THR A 439 -5.69 14.17 -7.43
CA THR A 439 -5.58 13.66 -6.07
C THR A 439 -5.89 14.71 -5.01
N SER A 440 -5.65 16.00 -5.28
CA SER A 440 -5.96 17.08 -4.35
C SER A 440 -6.15 18.40 -5.08
N VAL A 441 -7.00 19.28 -4.53
CA VAL A 441 -7.22 20.65 -5.01
C VAL A 441 -7.35 21.58 -3.81
N LEU A 442 -6.65 22.70 -3.83
CA LEU A 442 -6.75 23.72 -2.79
C LEU A 442 -6.48 25.12 -3.34
N ASP A 443 -7.01 26.14 -2.66
CA ASP A 443 -6.66 27.55 -2.92
C ASP A 443 -5.63 28.04 -1.91
N VAL A 444 -4.54 28.62 -2.43
CA VAL A 444 -3.59 29.39 -1.65
C VAL A 444 -3.40 30.75 -2.28
N LYS A 445 -3.86 31.78 -1.58
CA LYS A 445 -3.67 33.20 -1.95
C LYS A 445 -4.25 33.54 -3.34
N GLY A 446 -5.42 32.98 -3.67
CA GLY A 446 -6.12 33.24 -4.92
C GLY A 446 -5.55 32.46 -6.11
N LYS A 447 -4.72 31.45 -5.84
CA LYS A 447 -4.19 30.53 -6.84
C LYS A 447 -4.65 29.13 -6.49
N ILE A 448 -5.20 28.43 -7.48
CA ILE A 448 -5.65 27.06 -7.32
C ILE A 448 -4.46 26.15 -7.58
N TRP A 449 -4.16 25.31 -6.61
CA TRP A 449 -3.16 24.25 -6.70
C TRP A 449 -3.85 22.93 -6.87
N SER A 450 -3.31 22.09 -7.73
CA SER A 450 -3.78 20.72 -7.90
C SER A 450 -2.65 19.73 -8.11
N SER A 451 -2.91 18.49 -7.70
CA SER A 451 -1.99 17.37 -7.85
C SER A 451 -2.67 16.17 -8.49
N SER A 452 -1.89 15.26 -9.07
CA SER A 452 -2.40 14.03 -9.67
C SER A 452 -1.51 12.80 -9.44
N ARG A 453 -2.06 11.61 -9.69
CA ARG A 453 -1.40 10.30 -9.53
C ARG A 453 -0.21 10.08 -10.46
N ASP A 454 -0.08 10.83 -11.54
CA ASP A 454 1.12 10.89 -12.41
C ASP A 454 2.18 11.86 -11.89
N SER A 455 2.07 12.27 -10.62
CA SER A 455 3.05 13.10 -9.92
C SER A 455 3.13 14.54 -10.41
N SER A 456 2.18 14.97 -11.23
CA SER A 456 2.11 16.34 -11.70
C SER A 456 1.46 17.26 -10.67
N ILE A 457 2.00 18.49 -10.59
CA ILE A 457 1.44 19.59 -9.81
C ILE A 457 1.25 20.79 -10.73
N CYS A 458 0.08 21.41 -10.67
CA CYS A 458 -0.28 22.56 -11.48
C CYS A 458 -0.72 23.73 -10.61
N ILE A 459 -0.37 24.96 -11.03
CA ILE A 459 -0.83 26.21 -10.42
C ILE A 459 -1.71 26.94 -11.44
N TRP A 460 -2.93 27.28 -11.03
CA TRP A 460 -3.91 27.94 -11.87
C TRP A 460 -4.31 29.29 -11.32
N GLU A 461 -4.50 30.23 -12.24
CA GLU A 461 -5.18 31.48 -12.01
C GLU A 461 -6.58 31.41 -12.60
N VAL A 462 -7.57 31.78 -11.79
CA VAL A 462 -8.97 31.88 -12.23
C VAL A 462 -9.41 33.33 -12.08
N THR A 463 -9.68 33.97 -13.21
CA THR A 463 -10.19 35.34 -13.28
C THR A 463 -11.45 35.35 -14.14
N GLY A 464 -12.61 35.36 -13.48
CA GLY A 464 -13.91 35.24 -14.16
C GLY A 464 -14.00 33.94 -14.97
N ASP A 465 -14.15 34.09 -16.29
CA ASP A 465 -14.23 32.95 -17.23
C ASP A 465 -12.88 32.45 -17.75
N LYS A 466 -11.78 33.12 -17.41
CA LYS A 466 -10.44 32.69 -17.83
C LYS A 466 -9.80 31.81 -16.77
N ARG A 467 -9.22 30.71 -17.24
CA ARG A 467 -8.35 29.83 -16.45
C ARG A 467 -7.02 29.75 -17.16
N THR A 468 -5.95 30.03 -16.44
CA THR A 468 -4.60 30.04 -17.00
C THR A 468 -3.72 29.17 -16.13
N CYS A 469 -3.12 28.14 -16.72
CA CYS A 469 -2.06 27.39 -16.06
C CYS A 469 -0.83 28.30 -15.99
N LEU A 470 -0.44 28.67 -14.78
CA LEU A 470 0.73 29.51 -14.53
C LEU A 470 2.01 28.68 -14.56
N SER A 471 1.95 27.43 -14.12
CA SER A 471 3.09 26.50 -14.09
C SER A 471 2.61 25.06 -13.92
N THR A 472 3.33 24.14 -14.57
CA THR A 472 3.20 22.69 -14.43
C THR A 472 4.56 22.11 -14.07
N LEU A 473 4.58 21.21 -13.09
CA LEU A 473 5.74 20.41 -12.73
C LEU A 473 5.39 18.96 -12.96
N GLU A 474 6.02 18.32 -13.95
CA GLU A 474 5.98 16.88 -14.14
C GLU A 474 7.24 16.27 -13.52
N GLN A 475 7.10 15.34 -12.57
CA GLN A 475 8.23 14.59 -12.05
C GLN A 475 8.47 13.36 -12.93
N ALA A 476 9.63 13.27 -13.56
CA ALA A 476 9.97 12.22 -14.54
C ALA A 476 10.27 10.84 -13.91
N HIS A 477 10.09 10.67 -12.60
CA HIS A 477 10.40 9.44 -11.87
C HIS A 477 9.19 9.00 -11.02
N GLU A 478 8.48 8.00 -11.55
CA GLU A 478 7.59 6.95 -11.00
C GLU A 478 6.77 7.10 -9.68
N GLU A 479 6.81 8.20 -8.92
CA GLU A 479 6.26 8.21 -7.55
C GLU A 479 5.16 9.28 -7.34
N GLN A 480 3.93 8.81 -7.16
CA GLN A 480 2.64 9.55 -7.20
C GLN A 480 2.52 10.67 -6.16
N VAL A 481 1.91 11.82 -6.48
CA VAL A 481 1.53 12.85 -5.48
C VAL A 481 0.09 12.60 -5.01
N ASN A 482 -0.10 12.40 -3.70
CA ASN A 482 -1.38 11.96 -3.14
C ASN A 482 -2.16 13.09 -2.47
N CYS A 483 -1.46 14.04 -1.85
CA CYS A 483 -2.09 15.10 -1.09
C CYS A 483 -1.31 16.41 -1.16
N LEU A 484 -2.05 17.51 -1.03
CA LEU A 484 -1.54 18.86 -0.86
C LEU A 484 -2.04 19.41 0.48
N ALA A 485 -1.22 20.22 1.13
CA ALA A 485 -1.60 21.00 2.31
C ALA A 485 -0.91 22.36 2.29
N VAL A 486 -1.35 23.25 3.18
CA VAL A 486 -0.75 24.59 3.33
C VAL A 486 -0.04 24.67 4.66
N ALA A 487 1.28 24.86 4.62
CA ALA A 487 2.13 25.02 5.79
C ALA A 487 2.56 26.48 5.91
N GLY A 488 1.82 27.26 6.68
CA GLY A 488 2.02 28.70 6.80
C GLY A 488 1.83 29.42 5.45
N ASP A 489 2.93 29.91 4.88
CA ASP A 489 2.94 30.66 3.61
C ASP A 489 3.21 29.78 2.37
N ASP A 490 3.50 28.49 2.58
CA ASP A 490 3.98 27.54 1.57
C ASP A 490 2.94 26.44 1.29
N VAL A 491 2.99 25.88 0.09
CA VAL A 491 2.26 24.66 -0.29
C VAL A 491 3.19 23.47 -0.10
N VAL A 492 2.71 22.46 0.60
CA VAL A 492 3.41 21.20 0.78
C VAL A 492 2.71 20.09 0.03
N SER A 493 3.48 19.23 -0.62
CA SER A 493 2.97 18.01 -1.26
C SER A 493 3.60 16.77 -0.64
N GLY A 494 2.81 15.71 -0.55
CA GLY A 494 3.22 14.40 -0.07
C GLY A 494 2.74 13.31 -1.02
N GLY A 495 3.57 12.28 -1.21
CA GLY A 495 3.36 11.26 -2.21
C GLY A 495 3.87 9.88 -1.85
N ALA A 496 3.98 9.04 -2.87
CA ALA A 496 4.49 7.67 -2.78
C ALA A 496 5.99 7.60 -2.46
N ASP A 497 6.71 8.70 -2.69
CA ASP A 497 8.17 8.85 -2.50
C ASP A 497 8.58 9.10 -1.06
N SER A 498 7.63 9.18 -0.12
CA SER A 498 7.91 9.50 1.28
C SER A 498 8.57 10.86 1.50
N LYS A 499 8.50 11.77 0.52
CA LYS A 499 9.10 13.10 0.62
C LYS A 499 8.02 14.14 0.84
N ILE A 500 8.30 15.03 1.77
CA ILE A 500 7.53 16.25 1.93
C ILE A 500 8.25 17.33 1.16
N LYS A 501 7.53 17.88 0.18
CA LYS A 501 8.08 18.81 -0.79
C LYS A 501 7.44 20.17 -0.57
N TYR A 502 8.26 21.16 -0.22
CA TYR A 502 7.82 22.52 0.11
C TYR A 502 7.98 23.43 -1.10
N ARG A 503 6.92 24.18 -1.40
CA ARG A 503 6.89 25.14 -2.50
C ARG A 503 6.34 26.47 -2.01
N ASN A 504 7.02 27.55 -2.39
CA ASN A 504 6.62 28.87 -1.96
C ASN A 504 5.34 29.32 -2.68
N ALA A 505 4.26 29.55 -1.93
CA ALA A 505 2.97 29.89 -2.54
C ALA A 505 2.95 31.29 -3.18
N LYS A 506 3.90 32.18 -2.83
CA LYS A 506 4.04 33.50 -3.48
C LYS A 506 4.63 33.35 -4.89
N THR A 507 5.44 32.33 -5.13
CA THR A 507 6.07 32.10 -6.43
C THR A 507 5.10 31.38 -7.38
N THR A 508 5.10 31.77 -8.65
CA THR A 508 4.42 31.03 -9.72
C THR A 508 5.29 29.95 -10.33
N GLN A 509 6.58 29.88 -9.96
CA GLN A 509 7.52 28.89 -10.50
C GLN A 509 7.62 27.69 -9.56
N LEU A 510 7.28 26.50 -10.06
CA LEU A 510 7.35 25.25 -9.30
C LEU A 510 8.79 24.74 -9.05
N ASN A 511 9.80 25.32 -9.70
CA ASN A 511 11.20 24.81 -9.69
C ASN A 511 12.00 25.15 -8.41
N LYS A 512 11.46 25.97 -7.50
CA LYS A 512 12.11 26.29 -6.21
C LYS A 512 11.57 25.36 -5.13
N GLU A 513 12.07 24.14 -5.13
CA GLU A 513 11.65 23.09 -4.21
C GLU A 513 12.66 22.93 -3.06
N LYS A 514 12.15 22.83 -1.84
CA LYS A 514 12.90 22.26 -0.72
C LYS A 514 12.30 20.91 -0.39
N GLU A 515 13.12 19.88 -0.39
CA GLU A 515 12.70 18.53 -0.02
C GLU A 515 13.14 18.22 1.40
N ARG A 516 12.29 17.49 2.13
CA ARG A 516 12.63 16.89 3.41
C ARG A 516 12.16 15.44 3.38
N GLU A 517 13.11 14.52 3.50
CA GLU A 517 12.83 13.08 3.57
C GLU A 517 12.32 12.71 4.96
N LEU A 518 11.31 11.82 5.02
CA LEU A 518 10.86 11.23 6.28
C LEU A 518 12.02 10.39 6.88
N PRO A 519 12.34 10.51 8.19
CA PRO A 519 13.38 9.70 8.82
C PRO A 519 12.82 8.29 9.09
N SER A 520 12.80 7.42 8.09
CA SER A 520 12.57 5.98 8.26
C SER A 520 13.26 5.18 7.15
N GLN A 521 13.65 3.93 7.48
CA GLN A 521 14.24 2.97 6.54
C GLN A 521 13.16 2.19 5.72
N HIS A 522 11.94 2.72 5.62
CA HIS A 522 10.81 2.05 4.99
C HIS A 522 10.10 2.97 3.98
N ASN A 523 9.65 2.37 2.86
CA ASN A 523 8.91 3.03 1.79
C ASN A 523 7.52 3.49 2.29
N ASN A 524 7.44 4.74 2.76
CA ASN A 524 6.29 5.30 3.45
C ASN A 524 5.44 6.18 2.53
N TYR A 525 4.36 5.61 2.00
CA TYR A 525 3.40 6.31 1.15
C TYR A 525 2.60 7.34 1.98
N ILE A 526 2.81 8.64 1.74
CA ILE A 526 2.08 9.72 2.43
C ILE A 526 0.65 9.79 1.87
N GLU A 527 -0.37 9.57 2.71
CA GLU A 527 -1.78 9.58 2.29
C GLU A 527 -2.47 10.92 2.51
N CYS A 528 -2.27 11.53 3.69
CA CYS A 528 -2.83 12.83 4.00
C CYS A 528 -1.90 13.67 4.89
N MET A 529 -2.04 15.00 4.80
CA MET A 529 -1.23 15.96 5.55
C MET A 529 -2.09 17.09 6.08
N HIS A 530 -1.98 17.38 7.38
CA HIS A 530 -2.70 18.47 8.04
C HIS A 530 -1.76 19.49 8.62
N TRP A 531 -2.03 20.78 8.39
CA TRP A 531 -1.33 21.84 9.07
C TRP A 531 -2.06 22.28 10.32
N VAL A 532 -1.39 22.14 11.46
CA VAL A 532 -1.87 22.61 12.76
C VAL A 532 -1.16 23.92 13.06
N SER A 533 -1.80 25.02 12.68
CA SER A 533 -1.23 26.38 12.81
C SER A 533 -0.77 26.73 14.21
N LYS A 534 -1.57 26.40 15.23
CA LYS A 534 -1.27 26.70 16.63
C LYS A 534 0.07 26.13 17.08
N THR A 535 0.45 24.96 16.57
CA THR A 535 1.73 24.32 16.92
C THR A 535 2.79 24.48 15.84
N LYS A 536 2.44 25.13 14.73
CA LYS A 536 3.24 25.22 13.51
C LYS A 536 3.72 23.85 13.05
N ASN A 537 2.88 22.83 13.23
CA ASN A 537 3.23 21.47 12.91
C ASN A 537 2.44 20.98 11.69
N LEU A 538 3.14 20.35 10.75
CA LEU A 538 2.55 19.52 9.71
C LEU A 538 2.43 18.09 10.24
N TRP A 539 1.21 17.62 10.39
CA TRP A 539 0.88 16.25 10.75
C TRP A 539 0.70 15.45 9.47
N VAL A 540 1.36 14.30 9.39
CA VAL A 540 1.44 13.49 8.18
C VAL A 540 1.02 12.08 8.54
N ALA A 541 0.00 11.57 7.86
CA ALA A 541 -0.39 10.17 7.99
C ALA A 541 0.08 9.39 6.75
N SER A 542 0.70 8.24 6.98
CA SER A 542 1.16 7.34 5.92
C SER A 542 0.60 5.92 6.04
N LEU A 543 0.65 5.22 4.91
CA LEU A 543 0.03 3.92 4.67
C LEU A 543 0.62 2.80 5.55
N ASP A 544 1.81 3.00 6.10
CA ASP A 544 2.53 2.09 7.01
C ASP A 544 2.11 2.22 8.48
N LYS A 545 0.96 2.85 8.77
CA LYS A 545 0.45 3.11 10.13
C LYS A 545 1.27 4.13 10.92
N THR A 546 2.14 4.91 10.26
CA THR A 546 2.89 5.98 10.95
C THR A 546 2.18 7.33 10.85
N LEU A 547 1.91 7.93 12.02
CA LEU A 547 1.52 9.33 12.14
C LEU A 547 2.76 10.12 12.56
N SER A 548 3.25 10.96 11.67
CA SER A 548 4.45 11.77 11.87
C SER A 548 4.09 13.24 12.05
N ILE A 549 4.63 13.89 13.08
CA ILE A 549 4.43 15.32 13.34
C ILE A 549 5.72 16.07 12.99
N TRP A 550 5.61 17.18 12.27
CA TRP A 550 6.76 17.96 11.79
C TRP A 550 6.61 19.42 12.13
N SER A 551 7.52 19.96 12.96
CA SER A 551 7.61 21.40 13.23
C SER A 551 8.38 22.17 12.15
#